data_AF-M1VAQ5-F1
#
_entry.id   AF-M1VAQ5-F1
#
_cell.length_a   1.000
_cell.length_b   1.000
_cell.length_c   1.000
_cell.angle_alpha   90.00
_cell.angle_beta   90.00
_cell.angle_gamma   90.00
#
_symmetry.space_group_name_H-M   'P 1'
#
loop_
_entity.id
_entity.type
_entity.pdbx_description
1 polymer ?
#
loop_
_entity_poly.entity_id
_entity_poly.type
_entity_poly.pdbx_seq_one_letter_code
_entity_poly.pdbx_strand_id
1 'polypeptide(L)'
;MVHATKGYLVRCDVPMKQLLLHLDREEHFIICDLDEKHLFVKEDALSLIQQSVEALYDEVYYGPQEPGPRRQRAGASTGTGTQESLD
;
A
#
# COMPACT_ATOMS: atom_id res chain seq x y z
N MET A 1 -26.44 27.45 17.10
CA MET A 1 -26.08 27.91 15.74
C MET A 1 -25.36 26.75 15.07
N VAL A 2 -25.89 26.22 13.97
CA VAL A 2 -25.47 24.93 13.40
C VAL A 2 -24.61 25.22 12.16
N HIS A 3 -23.39 24.69 12.11
CA HIS A 3 -22.53 24.76 10.93
C HIS A 3 -22.56 23.42 10.22
N ALA A 4 -23.13 23.39 9.01
CA ALA A 4 -23.08 22.22 8.14
C ALA A 4 -21.97 22.43 7.11
N THR A 5 -20.90 21.64 7.24
CA THR A 5 -19.76 21.65 6.32
C THR A 5 -19.77 20.36 5.52
N LYS A 6 -19.61 20.45 4.20
CA LYS A 6 -19.49 19.27 3.33
C LYS A 6 -18.09 18.67 3.47
N GLY A 7 -17.99 17.35 3.41
CA GLY A 7 -16.75 16.63 3.67
C GLY A 7 -16.93 15.13 3.58
N TYR A 8 -15.82 14.41 3.74
CA TYR A 8 -15.81 12.95 3.76
C TYR A 8 -15.65 12.42 5.18
N LEU A 9 -16.40 11.37 5.49
CA LEU A 9 -16.21 10.58 6.71
C LEU A 9 -15.24 9.44 6.40
N VAL A 10 -14.04 9.51 6.96
CA VAL A 10 -13.03 8.46 6.82
C VAL A 10 -13.11 7.54 8.01
N ARG A 11 -13.24 6.23 7.72
CA ARG A 11 -13.23 5.17 8.72
C ARG A 11 -11.92 4.40 8.60
N CYS A 12 -11.11 4.43 9.65
CA CYS A 12 -9.77 3.86 9.63
C CYS A 12 -9.34 3.37 11.02
N ASP A 13 -8.25 2.62 11.07
CA ASP A 13 -7.75 2.01 12.29
C ASP A 13 -7.03 3.04 13.17
N VAL A 14 -6.93 2.75 14.48
CA VAL A 14 -6.24 3.62 15.46
C VAL A 14 -4.82 4.04 15.02
N PRO A 15 -3.94 3.13 14.52
CA PRO A 15 -2.62 3.55 14.03
C PRO A 15 -2.70 4.48 12.83
N MET A 16 -3.63 4.24 11.90
CA MET A 16 -3.84 5.07 10.72
C MET A 16 -4.36 6.48 11.09
N LYS A 17 -5.19 6.57 12.13
CA LYS A 17 -5.63 7.86 12.68
C LYS A 17 -4.46 8.69 13.22
N GLN A 18 -3.54 8.07 13.96
CA GLN A 18 -2.36 8.78 14.47
C GLN A 18 -1.47 9.29 13.33
N LEU A 19 -1.39 8.54 12.24
CA LEU A 19 -0.71 8.99 11.03
C LEU A 19 -1.42 10.19 10.40
N LEU A 20 -2.75 10.11 10.23
CA LEU A 20 -3.53 11.22 9.68
C LEU A 20 -3.42 12.48 10.52
N LEU A 21 -3.40 12.36 11.85
CA LEU A 21 -3.14 13.48 12.77
C LEU A 21 -1.73 14.06 12.63
N HIS A 22 -0.75 13.25 12.24
CA HIS A 22 0.60 13.73 11.96
C HIS A 22 0.63 14.56 10.68
N LEU A 23 0.03 14.04 9.60
CA LEU A 23 -0.10 14.73 8.32
C LEU A 23 -0.95 16.02 8.44
N ASP A 24 -1.95 16.01 9.31
CA ASP A 24 -2.79 17.17 9.58
C ASP A 24 -2.01 18.35 10.20
N ARG A 25 -0.84 18.11 10.82
CA ARG A 25 0.02 19.20 11.32
C ARG A 25 0.59 20.05 10.20
N GLU A 26 0.78 19.49 9.02
CA GLU A 26 1.35 20.18 7.87
C GLU A 26 0.25 20.72 6.95
N GLU A 27 -0.82 19.94 6.74
CA GLU A 27 -1.82 20.21 5.69
C GLU A 27 -3.20 20.66 6.23
N HIS A 28 -3.46 20.56 7.55
CA HIS A 28 -4.69 21.02 8.22
C HIS A 28 -6.01 20.68 7.47
N PHE A 29 -6.26 19.39 7.26
CA PHE A 29 -7.41 18.87 6.53
C PHE A 29 -8.51 18.26 7.40
N ILE A 30 -8.23 17.98 8.68
CA ILE A 30 -9.22 17.44 9.61
C ILE A 30 -10.17 18.57 10.04
N ILE A 31 -11.46 18.40 9.79
CA ILE A 31 -12.50 19.34 10.21
C ILE A 31 -12.94 19.01 11.63
N CYS A 32 -13.19 17.73 11.90
CA CYS A 32 -13.68 17.27 13.18
C CYS A 32 -13.25 15.83 13.45
N ASP A 33 -12.78 15.58 14.67
CA ASP A 33 -12.54 14.25 15.18
C ASP A 33 -13.82 13.75 15.87
N LEU A 34 -14.40 12.67 15.35
CA LEU A 34 -15.65 12.11 15.87
C LEU A 34 -15.37 11.01 16.90
N ASP A 35 -14.42 10.12 16.60
CA ASP A 35 -14.05 8.98 17.45
C ASP A 35 -12.65 8.46 17.10
N GLU A 36 -12.15 7.48 17.86
CA GLU A 36 -10.88 6.76 17.60
C GLU A 36 -10.75 6.15 16.19
N LYS A 37 -11.87 5.87 15.50
CA LYS A 37 -11.89 5.25 14.16
C LYS A 37 -12.59 6.10 13.10
N HIS A 38 -13.07 7.29 13.45
CA HIS A 38 -13.90 8.11 12.57
C HIS A 38 -13.35 9.53 12.55
N LEU A 39 -12.90 9.97 11.37
CA LEU A 39 -12.42 11.32 11.13
C LEU A 39 -13.27 12.00 10.05
N PHE A 40 -13.59 13.27 10.26
CA PHE A 40 -14.25 14.09 9.26
C PHE A 40 -13.25 15.03 8.59
N VAL A 41 -13.05 14.85 7.28
CA VAL A 41 -12.02 15.55 6.50
C VAL A 41 -12.63 16.39 5.37
N LYS A 42 -11.90 17.42 4.93
CA LYS A 42 -12.26 18.25 3.77
C LYS A 42 -12.28 17.42 2.49
N GLU A 43 -13.12 17.82 1.53
CA GLU A 43 -13.24 17.13 0.23
C GLU A 43 -11.91 17.13 -0.54
N ASP A 44 -11.17 18.24 -0.50
CA ASP A 44 -9.90 18.41 -1.21
C ASP A 44 -8.76 17.54 -0.66
N ALA A 45 -8.90 17.08 0.59
CA ALA A 45 -7.86 16.31 1.26
C ALA A 45 -7.86 14.83 0.89
N LEU A 46 -8.91 14.33 0.24
CA LEU A 46 -9.04 12.91 -0.08
C LEU A 46 -7.89 12.42 -0.97
N SER A 47 -7.53 13.20 -1.99
CA SER A 47 -6.43 12.88 -2.91
C SER A 47 -5.07 12.91 -2.20
N LEU A 48 -4.88 13.90 -1.32
CA LEU A 48 -3.63 14.08 -0.58
C LEU A 48 -3.43 12.93 0.42
N ILE A 49 -4.48 12.58 1.17
CA ILE A 49 -4.49 11.44 2.09
C ILE A 49 -4.14 10.14 1.36
N GLN A 50 -4.74 9.87 0.19
CA GLN A 50 -4.43 8.66 -0.57
C GLN A 50 -2.96 8.60 -0.98
N GLN A 51 -2.42 9.68 -1.54
CA GLN A 51 -1.02 9.75 -1.96
C GLN A 51 -0.04 9.59 -0.79
N SER A 52 -0.31 10.26 0.34
CA SER A 52 0.54 10.15 1.52
C SER A 52 0.50 8.76 2.14
N VAL A 53 -0.68 8.14 2.23
CA VAL A 53 -0.83 6.77 2.74
C VAL A 53 -0.11 5.77 1.83
N GLU A 54 -0.21 5.92 0.51
CA GLU A 54 0.47 5.05 -0.46
C GLU A 54 2.00 5.19 -0.38
N ALA A 55 2.52 6.42 -0.33
CA ALA A 55 3.95 6.67 -0.16
C ALA A 55 4.50 6.05 1.14
N LEU A 56 3.75 6.18 2.23
CA LEU A 56 4.12 5.57 3.51
C LEU A 56 4.02 4.04 3.49
N TYR A 57 3.06 3.48 2.77
CA TYR A 57 2.96 2.04 2.63
C TYR A 57 4.18 1.48 1.88
N ASP A 58 4.64 2.17 0.84
CA ASP A 58 5.87 1.80 0.13
C ASP A 58 7.13 1.92 1.01
N GLU A 59 7.22 2.93 1.87
CA GLU A 59 8.37 3.11 2.78
C GLU A 59 8.39 2.07 3.91
N VAL A 60 7.24 1.78 4.51
CA VAL A 60 7.12 0.93 5.71
C VAL A 60 6.99 -0.55 5.34
N TYR A 61 6.40 -0.86 4.19
CA TYR A 61 6.06 -2.22 3.80
C TYR A 61 6.98 -2.73 2.69
N TYR A 62 8.16 -3.24 3.06
CA TYR A 62 8.93 -4.15 2.22
C TYR A 62 8.30 -5.55 2.24
N GLY A 63 7.13 -5.71 1.61
CA GLY A 63 6.61 -7.04 1.30
C GLY A 63 7.59 -7.78 0.39
N PRO A 64 7.72 -9.12 0.48
CA PRO A 64 8.56 -9.86 -0.45
C PRO A 64 8.03 -9.59 -1.86
N GLN A 65 8.79 -8.87 -2.68
CA GLN A 65 8.54 -8.80 -4.11
C GLN A 65 8.53 -10.25 -4.58
N GLU A 66 7.39 -10.74 -5.07
CA GLU A 66 7.34 -12.08 -5.62
C GLU A 66 8.47 -12.19 -6.65
N PRO A 67 9.37 -13.19 -6.53
CA PRO A 67 10.41 -13.37 -7.50
C PRO A 67 9.72 -13.57 -8.84
N GLY A 68 9.88 -12.59 -9.74
CA GLY A 68 9.33 -12.62 -11.09
C GLY A 68 9.61 -13.97 -11.76
N PRO A 69 8.77 -14.38 -12.72
CA PRO A 69 8.74 -15.74 -13.23
C PRO A 69 10.16 -16.20 -13.53
N ARG A 70 10.62 -17.26 -12.83
CA ARG A 70 11.93 -17.88 -13.06
C ARG A 70 12.06 -18.07 -14.56
N ARG A 71 12.90 -17.24 -15.18
CA ARG A 71 13.30 -17.41 -16.57
C ARG A 71 14.02 -18.75 -16.58
N GLN A 72 13.31 -19.82 -16.95
CA GLN A 72 13.90 -21.14 -17.18
C GLN A 72 14.92 -20.96 -18.28
N ARG A 73 16.15 -20.68 -17.88
CA ARG A 73 17.34 -20.85 -18.69
C ARG A 73 18.19 -21.89 -17.98
N ALA A 74 17.94 -23.13 -18.36
CA ALA A 74 18.87 -24.24 -18.31
C ALA A 74 18.28 -25.30 -19.25
N GLY A 75 18.93 -25.78 -20.29
CA GLY A 75 20.30 -25.60 -20.75
C GLY A 75 20.50 -26.62 -21.86
N ALA A 76 21.12 -26.20 -22.96
CA ALA A 76 21.68 -27.10 -23.93
C ALA A 76 22.92 -27.78 -23.33
N SER A 77 23.02 -29.10 -23.38
CA SER A 77 24.27 -29.88 -23.58
C SER A 77 23.93 -31.39 -23.55
N THR A 78 23.86 -32.09 -24.68
CA THR A 78 24.95 -32.84 -25.36
C THR A 78 25.32 -34.16 -24.70
N GLY A 79 25.26 -35.26 -25.47
CA GLY A 79 25.84 -36.58 -25.14
C GLY A 79 25.02 -37.74 -25.75
N THR A 80 25.06 -38.01 -27.06
CA THR A 80 25.89 -39.07 -27.69
C THR A 80 26.10 -40.34 -26.86
N GLY A 81 25.57 -41.48 -27.34
CA GLY A 81 26.05 -42.82 -26.93
C GLY A 81 25.00 -43.92 -26.78
N THR A 82 24.24 -44.27 -27.82
CA THR A 82 23.60 -45.60 -27.90
C THR A 82 24.50 -46.51 -28.73
N GLN A 83 25.41 -47.22 -28.06
CA GLN A 83 26.05 -48.47 -28.48
C GLN A 83 26.01 -49.35 -27.23
N GLU A 84 25.14 -50.37 -27.17
CA GLU A 84 25.32 -51.72 -27.71
C GLU A 84 25.70 -52.70 -26.58
N SER A 85 25.19 -53.94 -26.67
CA SER A 85 25.39 -55.14 -25.81
C SER A 85 24.59 -55.22 -24.50
N LEU A 86 23.94 -56.33 -24.10
CA LEU A 86 23.95 -57.72 -24.56
C LEU A 86 22.71 -58.45 -23.97
N ASP A 87 21.89 -59.15 -24.77
CA ASP A 87 21.45 -60.57 -24.61
C ASP A 87 20.74 -61.03 -25.91
#